data_AF-A0A3Q3WRY6-F1
#
_entry.id   AF-A0A3Q3WRY6-F1
#
_cell.length_a   1.000
_cell.length_b   1.000
_cell.length_c   1.000
_cell.angle_alpha   90.00
_cell.angle_beta   90.00
_cell.angle_gamma   90.00
#
_symmetry.space_group_name_H-M   'P 1'
#
loop_
_entity.id
_entity.type
_entity.pdbx_description
1 polymer ?
#
loop_
_entity_poly.entity_id
_entity_poly.type
_entity_poly.pdbx_seq_one_letter_code
_entity_poly.pdbx_strand_id
1 'polypeptide(L)'
;MDEPPICHDPALRPKQTRERTWRAKLQLSNTFYASSGQWWFAVESVSLLYNSTEEAVFNSSEVYAPSSSSYHCLHVSSLQRHSALLLPSTDQARRWAITFTNFQIQAFNVTSGMFSPASDCATFLTPAILMGLITSLILLLVLAYALHMVIHLKHIERDDEHKPDFYFPENGRFCFKIMLFYISKQNKTMLQQCFSKNILYHSSLLP
;
A
#
# COMPACT_ATOMS: atom_id res chain seq x y z
N MET A 1 1.24 73.35 52.02
CA MET A 1 0.21 72.61 51.27
C MET A 1 0.99 71.78 50.29
N ASP A 2 1.43 70.61 50.73
CA ASP A 2 2.26 69.70 49.94
C ASP A 2 1.33 68.70 49.27
N GLU A 3 1.40 68.64 47.94
CA GLU A 3 0.61 67.73 47.12
C GLU A 3 1.08 66.28 47.34
N PRO A 4 0.18 65.31 47.56
CA PRO A 4 0.60 63.94 47.87
C PRO A 4 1.18 63.25 46.62
N PRO A 5 2.19 62.38 46.78
CA PRO A 5 2.82 61.71 45.66
C PRO A 5 1.87 60.66 45.04
N ILE A 6 1.77 60.70 43.70
CA ILE A 6 1.02 59.74 42.91
C ILE A 6 1.79 58.42 42.88
N CYS A 7 1.25 57.38 43.52
CA CYS A 7 1.76 56.02 43.37
C CYS A 7 1.32 55.44 42.01
N HIS A 8 2.25 55.24 41.10
CA HIS A 8 2.02 54.41 39.91
C HIS A 8 2.01 52.93 40.32
N ASP A 9 0.86 52.30 40.20
CA ASP A 9 0.67 50.87 40.45
C ASP A 9 1.32 50.03 39.33
N PRO A 10 2.36 49.21 39.60
CA PRO A 10 3.03 48.39 38.58
C PRO A 10 2.19 47.19 38.08
N ALA A 11 0.96 47.01 38.56
CA ALA A 11 0.18 45.79 38.36
C ALA A 11 -0.52 45.66 36.99
N LEU A 12 -0.44 46.63 36.09
CA LEU A 12 -1.01 46.56 34.74
C LEU A 12 0.03 46.30 33.64
N ARG A 13 0.96 45.35 33.87
CA ARG A 13 1.57 44.65 32.73
C ARG A 13 0.62 43.55 32.27
N PRO A 14 0.10 43.57 31.03
CA PRO A 14 -0.59 42.40 30.50
C PRO A 14 0.38 41.22 30.59
N LYS A 15 -0.03 40.14 31.27
CA LYS A 15 0.68 38.86 31.15
C LYS A 15 0.60 38.48 29.66
N GLN A 16 1.69 38.71 28.93
CA GLN A 16 1.87 38.19 27.59
C GLN A 16 1.98 36.67 27.72
N THR A 17 0.83 36.01 27.77
CA THR A 17 0.75 34.55 27.73
C THR A 17 1.17 34.16 26.32
N ARG A 18 2.38 33.61 26.17
CA ARG A 18 2.90 33.16 24.87
C ARG A 18 1.98 32.04 24.36
N GLU A 19 1.07 32.39 23.44
CA GLU A 19 0.22 31.40 22.76
C GLU A 19 1.12 30.41 22.01
N ARG A 20 0.96 29.12 22.29
CA ARG A 20 1.67 28.06 21.58
C ARG A 20 0.93 27.79 20.27
N THR A 21 1.31 28.47 19.21
CA THR A 21 0.74 28.26 17.89
C THR A 21 1.48 27.14 17.17
N TRP A 22 0.74 26.19 16.60
CA TRP A 22 1.26 25.19 15.68
C TRP A 22 0.55 25.30 14.33
N ARG A 23 1.24 24.94 13.25
CA ARG A 23 0.69 24.92 11.88
C ARG A 23 1.18 23.67 11.16
N ALA A 24 0.27 22.95 10.52
CA ALA A 24 0.61 21.87 9.59
C ALA A 24 0.51 22.41 8.16
N LYS A 25 1.51 22.11 7.33
CA LYS A 25 1.52 22.41 5.90
C LYS A 25 1.69 21.11 5.14
N LEU A 26 0.83 20.87 4.16
CA LEU A 26 0.98 19.76 3.23
C LEU A 26 1.42 20.36 1.89
N GLN A 27 2.50 19.84 1.33
CA GLN A 27 2.95 20.18 -0.01
C GLN A 27 2.45 19.11 -0.97
N LEU A 28 1.80 19.53 -2.05
CA LEU A 28 1.21 18.64 -3.03
C LEU A 28 1.75 18.94 -4.42
N SER A 29 1.94 17.90 -5.21
CA SER A 29 2.33 17.95 -6.62
C SER A 29 1.22 17.40 -7.51
N ASN A 30 1.25 17.75 -8.80
CA ASN A 30 0.37 17.18 -9.81
C ASN A 30 1.19 16.82 -11.06
N THR A 31 1.20 15.55 -11.42
CA THR A 31 2.07 14.99 -12.47
C THR A 31 1.27 14.11 -13.41
N PHE A 32 1.49 14.27 -14.72
CA PHE A 32 0.90 13.41 -15.75
C PHE A 32 1.74 12.16 -15.97
N TYR A 33 1.15 10.98 -15.81
CA TYR A 33 1.81 9.70 -16.03
C TYR A 33 1.34 9.06 -17.33
N ALA A 34 2.19 9.09 -18.36
CA ALA A 34 1.88 8.56 -19.69
C ALA A 34 1.50 7.06 -19.69
N SER A 35 2.07 6.26 -18.79
CA SER A 35 1.73 4.84 -18.60
C SER A 35 0.27 4.62 -18.19
N SER A 36 -0.32 5.58 -17.48
CA SER A 36 -1.72 5.55 -17.02
C SER A 36 -2.64 6.44 -17.85
N GLY A 37 -2.09 7.31 -18.70
CA GLY A 37 -2.85 8.27 -19.51
C GLY A 37 -3.62 9.31 -18.69
N GLN A 38 -3.27 9.55 -17.43
CA GLN A 38 -3.99 10.46 -16.53
C GLN A 38 -3.07 11.26 -15.60
N TRP A 39 -3.62 12.32 -15.02
CA TRP A 39 -2.98 13.16 -14.00
C TRP A 39 -3.12 12.53 -12.61
N TRP A 40 -2.04 12.59 -11.83
CA TRP A 40 -1.98 12.09 -10.46
C TRP A 40 -1.49 13.20 -9.56
N PHE A 41 -2.13 13.34 -8.40
CA PHE A 41 -1.61 14.19 -7.34
C PHE A 41 -0.91 13.33 -6.30
N ALA A 42 0.12 13.89 -5.69
CA ALA A 42 0.83 13.29 -4.57
C ALA A 42 1.03 14.31 -3.47
N VAL A 43 1.05 13.86 -2.22
CA VAL A 43 1.57 14.64 -1.10
C VAL A 43 3.08 14.42 -1.08
N GLU A 44 3.87 15.46 -1.31
CA GLU A 44 5.33 15.36 -1.33
C GLU A 44 5.90 15.38 0.09
N SER A 45 5.40 16.31 0.90
CA SER A 45 5.87 16.50 2.27
C SER A 45 4.78 17.05 3.18
N VAL A 46 4.95 16.78 4.47
CA VAL A 46 4.15 17.34 5.57
C VAL A 46 5.10 18.05 6.52
N SER A 47 4.94 19.36 6.67
CA SER A 47 5.72 20.18 7.61
C SER A 47 4.87 20.56 8.82
N LEU A 48 5.40 20.34 10.01
CA LEU A 48 4.85 20.83 11.26
C LEU A 48 5.70 22.00 11.76
N LEU A 49 5.10 23.19 11.79
CA LEU A 49 5.72 24.39 12.34
C LEU A 49 5.22 24.63 13.76
N TYR A 50 6.14 24.69 14.72
CA TYR A 50 5.86 24.98 16.13
C TYR A 50 6.50 26.30 16.54
N ASN A 51 5.71 27.19 17.15
CA ASN A 51 6.12 28.54 17.56
C ASN A 51 6.79 29.37 16.44
N SER A 52 6.55 29.01 15.17
CA SER A 52 7.14 29.64 13.97
C SER A 52 8.67 29.62 13.89
N THR A 53 9.37 28.89 14.77
CA THR A 53 10.83 28.78 14.79
C THR A 53 11.32 27.36 14.52
N GLU A 54 10.55 26.35 14.91
CA GLU A 54 10.90 24.94 14.72
C GLU A 54 10.02 24.35 13.63
N GLU A 55 10.64 23.73 12.62
CA GLU A 55 9.97 23.03 11.54
C GLU A 55 10.43 21.57 11.48
N ALA A 56 9.48 20.66 11.66
CA ALA A 56 9.65 19.23 11.46
C ALA A 56 9.05 18.83 10.11
N VAL A 57 9.89 18.39 9.18
CA VAL A 57 9.46 18.02 7.82
C VAL A 57 9.47 16.50 7.68
N PHE A 58 8.38 15.96 7.16
CA PHE A 58 8.22 14.55 6.85
C PHE A 58 7.99 14.40 5.35
N ASN A 59 8.82 13.62 4.65
CA ASN A 59 8.58 13.24 3.26
C ASN A 59 7.51 12.14 3.21
N SER A 60 6.70 12.13 2.17
CA SER A 60 5.68 11.09 1.98
C SER A 60 6.13 10.08 0.91
N SER A 61 5.89 8.79 1.12
CA SER A 61 6.30 7.73 0.17
C SER A 61 5.15 7.10 -0.62
N GLU A 62 3.93 7.09 -0.08
CA GLU A 62 2.79 6.37 -0.70
C GLU A 62 1.44 7.09 -0.50
N VAL A 63 1.46 8.42 -0.53
CA VAL A 63 0.25 9.25 -0.42
C VAL A 63 -0.02 9.92 -1.77
N TYR A 64 -0.66 9.19 -2.69
CA TYR A 64 -0.97 9.66 -4.03
C TYR A 64 -2.27 9.05 -4.56
N ALA A 65 -2.97 9.76 -5.44
CA ALA A 65 -4.17 9.27 -6.12
C ALA A 65 -4.37 9.94 -7.50
N PRO A 66 -5.15 9.33 -8.41
CA PRO A 66 -5.57 10.00 -9.63
C PRO A 66 -6.27 11.33 -9.30
N SER A 67 -5.98 12.38 -10.06
CA SER A 67 -6.57 13.71 -9.85
C SER A 67 -8.10 13.72 -9.97
N SER A 68 -8.70 12.73 -10.64
CA SER A 68 -10.15 12.54 -10.73
C SER A 68 -10.79 11.95 -9.46
N SER A 69 -10.00 11.48 -8.50
CA SER A 69 -10.43 10.78 -7.29
C SER A 69 -9.87 11.45 -6.03
N SER A 70 -10.43 11.13 -4.86
CA SER A 70 -9.81 11.47 -3.58
C SER A 70 -8.89 10.34 -3.11
N TYR A 71 -7.90 10.64 -2.28
CA TYR A 71 -7.11 9.64 -1.56
C TYR A 71 -7.73 9.43 -0.19
N HIS A 72 -7.89 8.17 0.22
CA HIS A 72 -8.36 7.82 1.55
C HIS A 72 -7.46 6.76 2.19
N CYS A 73 -7.18 6.91 3.48
CA CYS A 73 -6.40 5.94 4.23
C CYS A 73 -6.75 5.99 5.71
N LEU A 74 -6.84 4.81 6.33
CA LEU A 74 -7.13 4.71 7.75
C LEU A 74 -6.03 5.38 8.59
N HIS A 75 -4.75 5.20 8.19
CA HIS A 75 -3.60 5.75 8.89
C HIS A 75 -2.57 6.31 7.92
N VAL A 76 -2.25 7.60 8.06
CA VAL A 76 -1.06 8.21 7.46
C VAL A 76 -0.17 8.67 8.60
N SER A 77 0.94 7.98 8.81
CA SER A 77 1.71 8.08 10.07
C SER A 77 3.20 8.04 9.82
N SER A 78 3.97 8.65 10.73
CA SER A 78 5.42 8.46 10.81
C SER A 78 5.86 7.22 11.59
N LEU A 79 4.91 6.49 12.19
CA LEU A 79 5.18 5.31 13.01
C LEU A 79 5.18 4.02 12.17
N GLN A 80 6.17 3.17 12.38
CA GLN A 80 6.32 1.87 11.70
C GLN A 80 5.09 0.96 11.83
N ARG A 81 4.40 1.00 12.98
CA ARG A 81 3.19 0.20 13.23
C ARG A 81 2.02 0.51 12.28
N HIS A 82 2.06 1.66 11.62
CA HIS A 82 1.06 2.12 10.64
C HIS A 82 1.72 2.35 9.26
N SER A 83 2.60 1.43 8.85
CA SER A 83 3.33 1.45 7.58
C SER A 83 4.34 2.58 7.38
N ALA A 84 4.45 3.56 8.30
CA ALA A 84 5.38 4.68 8.24
C ALA A 84 5.39 5.46 6.91
N LEU A 85 4.19 5.82 6.41
CA LEU A 85 4.03 6.60 5.17
C LEU A 85 4.65 8.00 5.21
N LEU A 86 4.96 8.53 6.39
CA LEU A 86 5.61 9.82 6.61
C LEU A 86 7.02 9.64 7.18
N LEU A 87 8.05 9.81 6.35
CA LEU A 87 9.44 9.61 6.73
C LEU A 87 10.06 10.92 7.23
N PRO A 88 10.69 10.95 8.41
CA PRO A 88 11.31 12.16 8.93
C PRO A 88 12.48 12.61 8.03
N SER A 89 12.37 13.81 7.47
CA SER A 89 13.37 14.41 6.57
C SER A 89 14.38 15.28 7.32
N THR A 90 13.97 15.93 8.41
CA THR A 90 14.84 16.76 9.27
C THR A 90 15.13 16.10 10.62
N ASP A 91 16.23 16.48 11.28
CA ASP A 91 16.56 16.01 12.64
C ASP A 91 15.46 16.35 13.65
N GLN A 92 14.81 17.49 13.46
CA GLN A 92 13.64 17.90 14.24
C GLN A 92 12.52 16.89 14.11
N ALA A 93 12.22 16.43 12.89
CA ALA A 93 11.15 15.46 12.63
C ALA A 93 11.35 14.12 13.35
N ARG A 94 12.59 13.72 13.63
CA ARG A 94 12.88 12.48 14.41
C ARG A 94 12.40 12.55 15.86
N ARG A 95 12.17 13.75 16.39
CA ARG A 95 11.68 13.99 17.76
C ARG A 95 10.16 14.04 17.85
N TRP A 96 9.47 14.01 16.70
CA TRP A 96 8.03 14.15 16.61
C TRP A 96 7.41 12.92 15.95
N ALA A 97 6.22 12.55 16.42
CA ALA A 97 5.41 11.54 15.77
C ALA A 97 4.10 12.17 15.31
N ILE A 98 3.74 11.95 14.05
CA ILE A 98 2.48 12.44 13.47
C ILE A 98 1.70 11.22 13.00
N THR A 99 0.40 11.20 13.30
CA THR A 99 -0.52 10.18 12.81
C THR A 99 -1.84 10.85 12.49
N PHE A 100 -2.17 10.89 11.20
CA PHE A 100 -3.52 11.18 10.74
C PHE A 100 -4.32 9.89 10.77
N THR A 101 -5.54 9.99 11.28
CA THR A 101 -6.50 8.88 11.32
C THR A 101 -7.67 9.22 10.42
N ASN A 102 -8.19 8.23 9.69
CA ASN A 102 -9.28 8.41 8.73
C ASN A 102 -9.01 9.59 7.77
N PHE A 103 -7.82 9.57 7.16
CA PHE A 103 -7.31 10.66 6.36
C PHE A 103 -7.93 10.62 4.96
N GLN A 104 -8.59 11.70 4.55
CA GLN A 104 -9.10 11.88 3.19
C GLN A 104 -8.63 13.21 2.62
N ILE A 105 -8.11 13.21 1.39
CA ILE A 105 -7.63 14.41 0.72
C ILE A 105 -7.86 14.34 -0.80
N GLN A 106 -8.10 15.49 -1.42
CA GLN A 106 -8.14 15.64 -2.88
C GLN A 106 -7.56 17.00 -3.23
N ALA A 107 -6.85 17.06 -4.35
CA ALA A 107 -6.19 18.27 -4.81
C ALA A 107 -6.48 18.53 -6.29
N PHE A 108 -6.37 19.81 -6.68
CA PHE A 108 -6.42 20.33 -8.06
C PHE A 108 -7.75 20.21 -8.82
N ASN A 109 -8.50 19.12 -8.67
CA ASN A 109 -9.70 18.83 -9.45
C ASN A 109 -10.88 18.46 -8.54
N VAL A 110 -11.24 19.39 -7.66
CA VAL A 110 -12.39 19.26 -6.75
C VAL A 110 -13.61 19.91 -7.41
N THR A 111 -14.72 19.19 -7.48
CA THR A 111 -15.97 19.71 -8.07
C THR A 111 -17.03 19.84 -6.99
N SER A 112 -17.86 20.88 -7.07
CA SER A 112 -18.99 21.12 -6.14
C SER A 112 -18.66 21.18 -4.64
N GLY A 113 -17.39 21.36 -4.28
CA GLY A 113 -16.94 21.38 -2.88
C GLY A 113 -17.03 20.02 -2.18
N MET A 114 -17.18 18.93 -2.93
CA MET A 114 -17.27 17.56 -2.41
C MET A 114 -16.10 16.71 -2.91
N PHE A 115 -15.75 15.68 -2.13
CA PHE A 115 -14.76 14.70 -2.57
C PHE A 115 -15.33 13.81 -3.67
N SER A 116 -14.51 13.58 -4.69
CA SER A 116 -14.68 12.49 -5.65
C SER A 116 -14.55 11.12 -4.96
N PRO A 117 -14.97 10.02 -5.61
CA PRO A 117 -14.78 8.67 -5.08
C PRO A 117 -13.36 8.45 -4.55
N ALA A 118 -13.27 7.74 -3.43
CA ALA A 118 -12.00 7.52 -2.73
C ALA A 118 -11.21 6.36 -3.35
N SER A 119 -9.91 6.58 -3.53
CA SER A 119 -8.89 5.59 -3.79
C SER A 119 -8.23 5.25 -2.45
N ASP A 120 -8.45 4.04 -1.96
CA ASP A 120 -7.90 3.58 -0.68
C ASP A 120 -6.41 3.22 -0.80
N CYS A 121 -5.64 3.57 0.23
CA CYS A 121 -4.19 3.28 0.33
C CYS A 121 -3.85 1.79 0.40
N ALA A 122 -4.80 0.95 0.82
CA ALA A 122 -4.64 -0.50 0.88
C ALA A 122 -5.57 -1.14 -0.16
N THR A 123 -5.01 -1.95 -1.05
CA THR A 123 -5.83 -2.80 -1.92
C THR A 123 -6.55 -3.84 -1.07
N PHE A 124 -7.83 -4.07 -1.35
CA PHE A 124 -8.68 -5.04 -0.62
C PHE A 124 -8.04 -6.45 -0.50
N LEU A 125 -7.16 -6.82 -1.42
CA LEU A 125 -6.30 -7.99 -1.29
C LEU A 125 -4.83 -7.55 -1.30
N THR A 126 -4.11 -7.92 -0.24
CA THR A 126 -2.64 -7.76 -0.21
C THR A 126 -2.00 -8.74 -1.20
N PRO A 127 -0.80 -8.44 -1.73
CA PRO A 127 -0.07 -9.37 -2.58
C PRO A 127 0.11 -10.75 -1.94
N ALA A 128 0.32 -10.81 -0.62
CA ALA A 128 0.46 -12.06 0.12
C ALA A 128 -0.84 -12.90 0.12
N ILE A 129 -1.99 -12.27 0.39
CA ILE A 129 -3.29 -12.96 0.36
C ILE A 129 -3.59 -13.44 -1.06
N LEU A 130 -3.32 -12.61 -2.07
CA LEU A 130 -3.53 -12.99 -3.47
C LEU A 130 -2.71 -14.22 -3.86
N MET A 131 -1.43 -14.26 -3.50
CA MET A 131 -0.58 -15.43 -3.73
C MET A 131 -1.10 -16.67 -2.99
N GLY A 132 -1.58 -16.50 -1.76
CA GLY A 132 -2.23 -17.56 -0.98
C GLY A 132 -3.51 -18.11 -1.64
N LEU A 133 -4.36 -17.23 -2.15
CA LEU A 133 -5.59 -17.63 -2.84
C LEU A 133 -5.29 -18.34 -4.16
N ILE A 134 -4.33 -17.85 -4.95
CA ILE A 134 -3.92 -18.48 -6.21
C ILE A 134 -3.36 -19.88 -5.95
N THR A 135 -2.46 -20.01 -4.96
CA THR A 135 -1.87 -21.31 -4.61
C THR A 135 -2.91 -22.29 -4.05
N SER A 136 -3.80 -21.83 -3.18
CA SER A 136 -4.92 -22.64 -2.67
C SER A 136 -5.82 -23.13 -3.80
N LEU A 137 -6.16 -22.26 -4.75
CA LEU A 137 -6.95 -22.63 -5.93
C LEU A 137 -6.25 -23.68 -6.79
N ILE A 138 -4.94 -23.54 -7.04
CA ILE A 138 -4.15 -24.51 -7.81
C ILE A 138 -4.17 -25.89 -7.12
N LEU A 139 -3.94 -25.94 -5.81
CA LEU A 139 -3.97 -27.20 -5.06
C LEU A 139 -5.34 -27.86 -5.09
N LEU A 140 -6.41 -27.06 -4.99
CA LEU A 140 -7.79 -27.55 -5.09
C LEU A 140 -8.06 -28.17 -6.45
N LEU A 141 -7.62 -27.54 -7.55
CA LEU A 141 -7.75 -28.09 -8.90
C LEU A 141 -6.99 -29.41 -9.07
N VAL A 142 -5.77 -29.50 -8.54
CA VAL A 142 -4.98 -30.74 -8.57
C VAL A 142 -5.68 -31.86 -7.80
N LEU A 143 -6.22 -31.56 -6.61
CA LEU A 143 -6.98 -32.52 -5.81
C LEU A 143 -8.25 -32.97 -6.52
N ALA A 144 -9.02 -32.05 -7.08
CA ALA A 144 -10.23 -32.35 -7.84
C ALA A 144 -9.93 -33.26 -9.04
N TYR A 145 -8.83 -33.00 -9.76
CA TYR A 145 -8.38 -33.85 -10.85
C TYR A 145 -8.01 -35.27 -10.38
N ALA A 146 -7.28 -35.39 -9.27
CA ALA A 146 -6.93 -36.68 -8.69
C ALA A 146 -8.18 -37.46 -8.25
N LEU A 147 -9.12 -36.81 -7.56
CA LEU A 147 -10.39 -37.41 -7.15
C LEU A 147 -11.23 -37.84 -8.35
N HIS A 148 -11.30 -37.01 -9.38
CA HIS A 148 -11.98 -37.36 -10.62
C HIS A 148 -11.40 -38.64 -11.23
N MET A 149 -10.06 -38.78 -11.28
CA MET A 149 -9.42 -40.01 -11.75
C MET A 149 -9.74 -41.24 -10.89
N VAL A 150 -9.79 -41.09 -9.56
CA VAL A 150 -10.15 -42.21 -8.65
C VAL A 150 -11.61 -42.64 -8.82
N ILE A 151 -12.52 -41.70 -9.01
CA ILE A 151 -13.95 -42.01 -9.24
C ILE A 151 -14.13 -42.74 -10.57
N HIS A 152 -13.43 -42.30 -11.63
CA HIS A 152 -13.46 -42.98 -12.94
C HIS A 152 -12.95 -44.43 -12.86
N LEU A 153 -11.86 -44.68 -12.13
CA LEU A 153 -11.36 -46.04 -11.90
C LEU A 153 -12.38 -46.93 -11.16
N LYS A 154 -13.05 -46.39 -10.13
CA LYS A 154 -14.10 -47.12 -9.39
C LYS A 154 -15.34 -47.41 -10.22
N HIS A 155 -15.68 -46.55 -11.18
CA HIS A 155 -16.80 -46.82 -12.08
C HIS A 155 -16.48 -47.99 -13.01
N ILE A 156 -15.23 -48.10 -13.47
CA ILE A 156 -14.79 -49.19 -14.34
C ILE A 156 -14.83 -50.53 -13.58
N GLU A 157 -14.29 -50.60 -12.36
CA GLU A 157 -14.33 -51.83 -11.54
C GLU A 157 -15.75 -52.33 -11.23
N ARG A 158 -16.73 -51.43 -11.14
CA ARG A 158 -18.12 -51.80 -10.82
C ARG A 158 -18.91 -52.31 -12.04
N ASP A 159 -18.53 -51.90 -13.25
CA ASP A 159 -19.08 -52.45 -14.50
C ASP A 159 -18.34 -53.73 -14.95
N ASP A 160 -17.10 -53.94 -14.51
CA ASP A 160 -16.25 -55.09 -14.88
C ASP A 160 -16.56 -56.39 -14.10
N GLU A 161 -17.44 -56.39 -13.09
CA GLU A 161 -17.97 -57.65 -12.52
C GLU A 161 -18.83 -58.46 -13.53
N HIS A 162 -18.97 -58.01 -14.78
CA HIS A 162 -19.66 -58.75 -15.85
C HIS A 162 -18.82 -59.07 -17.10
N LYS A 163 -17.47 -58.94 -17.13
CA LYS A 163 -16.68 -59.50 -18.25
C LYS A 163 -15.18 -59.64 -17.98
N PRO A 164 -14.56 -60.82 -18.23
CA PRO A 164 -13.11 -60.95 -18.24
C PRO A 164 -12.55 -60.51 -19.60
N ASP A 165 -11.62 -59.55 -19.58
CA ASP A 165 -10.27 -59.68 -20.16
C ASP A 165 -9.70 -58.33 -20.61
N PHE A 166 -8.50 -58.06 -20.09
CA PHE A 166 -7.37 -57.37 -20.73
C PHE A 166 -7.63 -56.02 -21.41
N TYR A 167 -7.13 -54.90 -20.84
CA TYR A 167 -6.33 -53.86 -21.53
C TYR A 167 -5.79 -52.84 -20.51
N PHE A 168 -4.46 -52.71 -20.41
CA PHE A 168 -3.78 -51.60 -19.71
C PHE A 168 -3.66 -50.40 -20.66
N PRO A 169 -4.20 -49.19 -20.35
CA PRO A 169 -3.94 -48.02 -21.19
C PRO A 169 -2.78 -47.20 -20.64
N GLU A 170 -1.78 -47.00 -21.48
CA GLU A 170 -0.58 -46.20 -21.22
C GLU A 170 -0.80 -44.68 -21.36
N ASN A 171 -1.99 -44.17 -21.00
CA ASN A 171 -2.35 -42.75 -21.24
C ASN A 171 -2.18 -41.84 -20.02
N GLY A 172 -1.96 -42.38 -18.81
CA GLY A 172 -1.79 -41.59 -17.59
C GLY A 172 -0.44 -40.84 -17.47
N ARG A 173 0.58 -41.23 -18.25
CA ARG A 173 1.93 -40.63 -18.17
C ARG A 173 2.10 -39.36 -19.00
N PHE A 174 1.21 -39.08 -19.95
CA PHE A 174 1.32 -37.90 -20.82
C PHE A 174 0.89 -36.61 -20.12
N CYS A 175 -0.16 -36.63 -19.29
CA CYS A 175 -0.62 -35.44 -18.58
C CYS A 175 0.34 -35.03 -17.45
N PHE A 176 0.96 -35.99 -16.76
CA PHE A 176 1.98 -35.71 -15.74
C PHE A 176 3.24 -35.08 -16.35
N LYS A 177 3.63 -35.49 -17.56
CA LYS A 177 4.72 -34.85 -18.33
C LYS A 177 4.38 -33.42 -18.69
N ILE A 178 3.13 -33.12 -19.10
CA ILE A 178 2.69 -31.76 -19.44
C ILE A 178 2.62 -30.86 -18.19
N MET A 179 2.11 -31.37 -17.06
CA MET A 179 2.10 -30.64 -15.79
C MET A 179 3.52 -30.36 -15.28
N LEU A 180 4.44 -31.32 -15.32
CA LEU A 180 5.84 -31.10 -14.96
C LEU A 180 6.55 -30.15 -15.93
N PHE A 181 6.25 -30.21 -17.23
CA PHE A 181 6.79 -29.26 -18.21
C PHE A 181 6.25 -27.84 -17.97
N TYR A 182 4.98 -27.70 -17.58
CA TYR A 182 4.36 -26.42 -17.25
C TYR A 182 4.93 -25.83 -15.96
N ILE A 183 5.09 -26.65 -14.91
CA ILE A 183 5.70 -26.24 -13.63
C ILE A 183 7.20 -25.92 -13.81
N SER A 184 7.95 -26.71 -14.60
CA SER A 184 9.36 -26.45 -14.91
C SER A 184 9.55 -25.16 -15.73
N LYS A 185 8.65 -24.90 -16.68
CA LYS A 185 8.66 -23.66 -17.48
C LYS A 185 8.32 -22.44 -16.62
N GLN A 186 7.30 -22.54 -15.75
CA GLN A 186 6.92 -21.48 -14.81
C GLN A 186 8.03 -21.13 -13.82
N ASN A 187 8.72 -22.13 -13.25
CA ASN A 187 9.80 -21.89 -12.29
C ASN A 187 11.01 -21.21 -12.96
N LYS A 188 11.33 -21.56 -14.21
CA LYS A 188 12.39 -20.89 -14.99
C LYS A 188 12.00 -19.47 -15.43
N THR A 189 10.78 -19.23 -15.89
CA THR A 189 10.33 -17.88 -16.30
C THR A 189 10.16 -16.93 -15.12
N MET A 190 9.68 -17.43 -13.97
CA MET A 190 9.51 -16.62 -12.77
C MET A 190 10.86 -16.29 -12.11
N LEU A 191 11.82 -17.23 -12.03
CA LEU A 191 13.18 -16.93 -11.58
C LEU A 191 13.88 -15.94 -12.51
N GLN A 192 13.72 -16.05 -13.83
CA GLN A 192 14.38 -15.14 -14.77
C GLN A 192 13.74 -13.74 -14.77
N GLN A 193 12.43 -13.63 -14.54
CA GLN A 193 11.76 -12.34 -14.33
C GLN A 193 12.07 -11.72 -12.96
N CYS A 194 12.23 -12.53 -11.90
CA CYS A 194 12.69 -12.05 -10.60
C CYS A 194 14.16 -11.59 -10.66
N PHE A 195 15.07 -12.35 -11.26
CA PHE A 195 16.47 -11.93 -11.43
C PHE A 195 16.63 -10.72 -12.36
N SER A 196 15.89 -10.67 -13.47
CA SER A 196 15.96 -9.53 -14.41
C SER A 196 15.36 -8.25 -13.82
N LYS A 197 14.28 -8.33 -13.02
CA LYS A 197 13.75 -7.15 -12.30
C LYS A 197 14.61 -6.74 -11.11
N ASN A 198 15.25 -7.67 -10.38
CA ASN A 198 16.11 -7.33 -9.24
C ASN A 198 17.45 -6.71 -9.69
N ILE A 199 18.00 -7.14 -10.83
CA ILE A 199 19.21 -6.53 -11.42
C ILE A 199 18.90 -5.13 -11.98
N LEU A 200 17.75 -4.92 -12.64
CA LEU A 200 17.34 -3.59 -13.12
C LEU A 200 16.99 -2.62 -11.96
N TYR A 201 16.41 -3.10 -10.86
CA TYR A 201 16.15 -2.26 -9.68
C TYR A 201 17.44 -1.85 -8.97
N HIS A 202 18.46 -2.71 -8.91
CA HIS A 202 19.72 -2.40 -8.24
C HIS A 202 20.68 -1.53 -9.08
N SER A 203 20.54 -1.52 -10.42
CA SER A 203 21.27 -0.61 -11.31
C SER A 203 20.66 0.79 -11.44
N SER A 204 19.43 1.01 -10.93
CA SER A 204 18.73 2.29 -10.98
C SER A 204 18.76 3.08 -9.65
N LEU A 205 19.46 2.54 -8.63
CA LEU A 205 19.45 3.05 -7.24
C LEU A 205 20.85 3.27 -6.65
N LEU A 206 21.90 3.26 -7.47
CA LEU A 206 23.17 3.91 -7.15
C LEU A 206 23.32 5.12 -8.06
N PRO A 207 23.77 6.28 -7.54
CA PRO A 207 24.06 7.46 -8.34
C PRO A 207 25.17 7.22 -9.37
#